data_AF-E4YUA4-F1
#
_entry.id   AF-E4YUA4-F1
#
_cell.length_a   1.000
_cell.length_b   1.000
_cell.length_c   1.000
_cell.angle_alpha   90.00
_cell.angle_beta   90.00
_cell.angle_gamma   90.00
#
_symmetry.space_group_name_H-M   'P 1'
#
loop_
_entity.id
_entity.type
_entity.pdbx_description
1 polymer ?
#
loop_
_entity_poly.entity_id
_entity_poly.type
_entity_poly.pdbx_seq_one_letter_code
_entity_poly.pdbx_strand_id
1 'polypeptide(L)'
;PRLRSQNPWIIFKHPVLRTPEYKKFEVNSAAAVMWFDKFQFFMTILMKNLLLPIAFMIELWSASDSSYFESWSIIGKSVFFAIISFSISRRFFRDCEYQWLVLLCSYLLVFDLQKYHITEPILVTWFLGNIAASKVLGLYRRLCFIYVHIMPCASTWGSAFHAISQPICMPHSGWMYLQAFISTITSAPIKPLGGASVFLTSYVRPLRFWEKTFQTKTSGDERLQSQLETHRRRNENLQRNSIFYENLAISLRNQLAGDIALGRFGNVKEGDVYILASKSTATSLNGLLQIVELGNGVVSFQLRGLEFKGTYCQQREVEAITEDEPPTARNRLCFARSLCCLRSQKWVFGLSTFFKNLLMTWRVVQKNYVMPGYSICDSSTDFLAMYDYRKLVKSSFTRCIIYFTAKYERLAELLDPKNELMKTLSRENYDSDFEVVTSVAFSHNTDVDYDLAQAGVSKG
;
A
#
# COMPACT_ATOMS: atom_id res chain seq x y z
N PRO A 1 -15.65 8.72 -12.17
CA PRO A 1 -14.75 8.42 -11.01
C PRO A 1 -14.64 9.52 -9.93
N ARG A 2 -14.55 10.83 -10.26
CA ARG A 2 -14.37 11.89 -9.24
C ARG A 2 -15.50 12.00 -8.21
N LEU A 3 -16.74 11.74 -8.60
CA LEU A 3 -17.91 11.73 -7.71
C LEU A 3 -17.89 10.61 -6.65
N ARG A 4 -17.14 9.53 -6.92
CA ARG A 4 -16.92 8.39 -6.01
C ARG A 4 -15.75 8.63 -5.05
N SER A 5 -14.80 9.49 -5.42
CA SER A 5 -13.63 9.77 -4.58
C SER A 5 -14.05 10.31 -3.22
N GLN A 6 -13.24 10.07 -2.19
CA GLN A 6 -13.60 10.46 -0.81
C GLN A 6 -13.90 11.95 -0.67
N ASN A 7 -13.14 12.80 -1.37
CA ASN A 7 -13.31 14.25 -1.42
C ASN A 7 -13.45 14.71 -2.89
N PRO A 8 -14.66 14.68 -3.47
CA PRO A 8 -14.89 15.07 -4.87
C PRO A 8 -14.45 16.50 -5.15
N TRP A 9 -13.58 16.65 -6.17
CA TRP A 9 -12.94 17.92 -6.55
C TRP A 9 -12.28 18.70 -5.40
N ILE A 10 -12.00 18.04 -4.26
CA ILE A 10 -11.46 18.67 -3.05
C ILE A 10 -12.45 19.65 -2.36
N ILE A 11 -13.62 19.87 -2.96
CA ILE A 11 -14.64 20.81 -2.47
C ILE A 11 -15.57 20.12 -1.46
N PHE A 12 -15.98 18.89 -1.76
CA PHE A 12 -16.96 18.16 -0.96
C PHE A 12 -16.31 17.29 0.12
N LYS A 13 -16.94 17.24 1.30
CA LYS A 13 -16.46 16.48 2.47
C LYS A 13 -16.69 14.97 2.39
N HIS A 14 -17.65 14.57 1.58
CA HIS A 14 -18.09 13.19 1.45
C HIS A 14 -18.26 12.83 -0.02
N PRO A 15 -18.09 11.55 -0.38
CA PRO A 15 -18.45 11.09 -1.71
C PRO A 15 -19.93 11.32 -1.99
N VAL A 16 -20.22 11.77 -3.21
CA VAL A 16 -21.58 11.97 -3.72
C VAL A 16 -22.18 10.62 -4.07
N LEU A 17 -21.43 9.78 -4.77
CA LEU A 17 -21.81 8.41 -5.10
C LEU A 17 -21.22 7.46 -4.06
N ARG A 18 -22.07 6.91 -3.20
CA ARG A 18 -21.68 6.00 -2.11
C ARG A 18 -22.03 4.57 -2.46
N THR A 19 -21.12 3.66 -2.13
CA THR A 19 -21.40 2.23 -2.18
C THR A 19 -22.08 1.80 -0.87
N PRO A 20 -22.85 0.70 -0.86
CA PRO A 20 -23.52 0.21 0.35
C PRO A 20 -22.53 -0.17 1.47
N GLU A 21 -21.28 -0.47 1.14
CA GLU A 21 -20.20 -0.79 2.06
C GLU A 21 -19.56 0.45 2.71
N TYR A 22 -19.93 1.66 2.31
CA TYR A 22 -19.28 2.89 2.78
C TYR A 22 -19.35 3.09 4.30
N LYS A 23 -20.42 2.62 4.94
CA LYS A 23 -20.60 2.72 6.40
C LYS A 23 -20.30 1.42 7.15
N LYS A 24 -19.98 0.33 6.44
CA LYS A 24 -19.69 -0.95 7.06
C LYS A 24 -18.23 -1.00 7.51
N PHE A 25 -18.00 -1.47 8.73
CA PHE A 25 -16.66 -1.69 9.25
C PHE A 25 -16.06 -2.97 8.66
N GLU A 26 -16.81 -4.08 8.75
CA GLU A 26 -16.48 -5.35 8.11
C GLU A 26 -17.52 -5.69 7.03
N VAL A 27 -17.03 -6.27 5.93
CA VAL A 27 -17.85 -6.65 4.78
C VAL A 27 -17.71 -8.15 4.58
N ASN A 28 -18.81 -8.87 4.72
CA ASN A 28 -18.83 -10.34 4.65
C ASN A 28 -19.04 -10.88 3.22
N SER A 29 -19.20 -9.99 2.24
CA SER A 29 -19.48 -10.33 0.85
C SER A 29 -18.61 -9.53 -0.10
N ALA A 30 -18.46 -10.00 -1.34
CA ALA A 30 -17.82 -9.23 -2.40
C ALA A 30 -18.51 -7.87 -2.59
N ALA A 31 -17.74 -6.85 -2.98
CA ALA A 31 -18.26 -5.50 -3.22
C ALA A 31 -19.30 -5.48 -4.34
N ALA A 32 -20.48 -4.92 -4.08
CA ALA A 32 -21.54 -4.85 -5.07
C ALA A 32 -21.14 -3.93 -6.26
N VAL A 33 -21.44 -4.37 -7.49
CA VAL A 33 -21.25 -3.56 -8.70
C VAL A 33 -22.45 -2.65 -8.88
N MET A 34 -22.25 -1.35 -8.67
CA MET A 34 -23.31 -0.35 -8.74
C MET A 34 -23.59 0.09 -10.19
N TRP A 35 -24.74 0.74 -10.44
CA TRP A 35 -25.09 1.26 -11.77
C TRP A 35 -24.06 2.26 -12.30
N PHE A 36 -23.49 3.10 -11.41
CA PHE A 36 -22.49 4.10 -11.79
C PHE A 36 -21.13 3.48 -12.13
N ASP A 37 -20.83 2.28 -11.61
CA ASP A 37 -19.61 1.54 -11.98
C ASP A 37 -19.73 0.99 -13.40
N LYS A 38 -20.90 0.44 -13.74
CA LYS A 38 -21.23 0.00 -15.11
C LYS A 38 -21.21 1.17 -16.09
N PHE A 39 -21.79 2.31 -15.69
CA PHE A 39 -21.79 3.53 -16.50
C PHE A 39 -20.36 4.04 -16.73
N GLN A 40 -19.53 4.11 -15.69
CA GLN A 40 -18.12 4.50 -15.82
C GLN A 40 -17.36 3.57 -16.77
N PHE A 41 -17.56 2.26 -16.63
CA PHE A 41 -16.92 1.28 -17.49
C PHE A 41 -17.32 1.46 -18.96
N PHE A 42 -18.62 1.54 -19.24
CA PHE A 42 -19.14 1.73 -20.59
C PHE A 42 -18.67 3.06 -21.20
N MET A 43 -18.73 4.15 -20.45
CA MET A 43 -18.23 5.44 -20.90
C MET A 43 -16.72 5.40 -21.16
N THR A 44 -15.94 4.71 -20.33
CA THR A 44 -14.49 4.59 -20.55
C THR A 44 -14.19 3.80 -21.82
N ILE A 45 -14.93 2.73 -22.11
CA ILE A 45 -14.80 1.97 -23.37
C ILE A 45 -15.18 2.83 -24.57
N LEU A 46 -16.33 3.50 -24.51
CA LEU A 46 -16.80 4.39 -25.57
C LEU A 46 -15.77 5.50 -25.87
N MET A 47 -15.22 6.11 -24.82
CA MET A 47 -14.25 7.19 -24.96
C MET A 47 -12.93 6.68 -25.53
N LYS A 48 -12.38 5.57 -25.01
CA LYS A 48 -11.07 5.06 -25.43
C LYS A 48 -11.08 4.45 -26.83
N ASN A 49 -12.15 3.74 -27.20
CA ASN A 49 -12.18 2.92 -28.40
C ASN A 49 -12.93 3.56 -29.57
N LEU A 50 -13.81 4.55 -29.30
CA LEU A 50 -14.62 5.17 -30.35
C LEU A 50 -14.36 6.68 -30.46
N LEU A 51 -14.68 7.44 -29.42
CA LEU A 51 -14.75 8.90 -29.54
C LEU A 51 -13.38 9.57 -29.72
N LEU A 52 -12.40 9.18 -28.90
CA LEU A 52 -11.06 9.77 -28.95
C LEU A 52 -10.28 9.37 -30.22
N PRO A 53 -10.35 8.10 -30.70
CA PRO A 53 -9.82 7.74 -32.01
C PRO A 53 -10.51 8.46 -33.18
N ILE A 54 -11.85 8.61 -33.17
CA ILE A 54 -12.55 9.35 -34.23
C ILE A 54 -12.13 10.82 -34.25
N ALA A 55 -12.12 11.49 -33.09
CA ALA A 55 -11.65 12.86 -32.98
C ALA A 55 -10.22 13.01 -33.50
N PHE A 56 -9.34 12.08 -33.16
CA PHE A 56 -7.98 12.05 -33.68
C PHE A 56 -7.90 11.89 -35.20
N MET A 57 -8.69 10.98 -35.79
CA MET A 57 -8.71 10.78 -37.23
C MET A 57 -9.22 12.03 -37.98
N ILE A 58 -10.23 12.71 -37.43
CA ILE A 58 -10.73 13.98 -37.97
C ILE A 58 -9.64 15.05 -37.93
N GLU A 59 -8.96 15.21 -36.80
CA GLU A 59 -7.89 16.21 -36.66
C GLU A 59 -6.63 15.85 -37.45
N LEU A 60 -6.38 14.56 -37.70
CA LEU A 60 -5.29 14.11 -38.54
C LEU A 60 -5.56 14.44 -40.01
N TRP A 61 -6.79 14.23 -40.47
CA TRP A 61 -7.22 14.66 -41.80
C TRP A 61 -7.17 16.19 -41.92
N SER A 62 -7.77 16.94 -40.99
CA SER A 62 -7.75 18.41 -41.05
C SER A 62 -6.32 18.97 -41.10
N ALA A 63 -5.39 18.34 -40.38
CA ALA A 63 -3.98 18.70 -40.39
C ALA A 63 -3.26 18.34 -41.69
N SER A 64 -3.62 17.24 -42.38
CA SER A 64 -2.97 16.88 -43.65
C SER A 64 -3.28 17.86 -44.78
N ASP A 65 -4.48 18.45 -44.76
CA ASP A 65 -4.95 19.41 -45.76
C ASP A 65 -4.60 20.86 -45.39
N SER A 66 -3.89 21.07 -44.28
CA SER A 66 -3.50 22.40 -43.80
C SER A 66 -2.31 22.98 -44.57
N SER A 67 -2.40 24.28 -44.89
CA SER A 67 -1.29 25.06 -45.46
C SER A 67 -0.06 25.12 -44.55
N TYR A 68 -0.21 24.86 -43.24
CA TYR A 68 0.90 24.85 -42.27
C TYR A 68 2.03 23.90 -42.67
N PHE A 69 1.68 22.74 -43.25
CA PHE A 69 2.66 21.74 -43.64
C PHE A 69 3.14 21.89 -45.08
N GLU A 70 2.60 22.79 -45.91
CA GLU A 70 2.95 22.86 -47.34
C GLU A 70 4.46 22.96 -47.60
N SER A 71 5.18 23.72 -46.77
CA SER A 71 6.64 23.93 -46.88
C SER A 71 7.50 22.74 -46.43
N TRP A 72 6.91 21.72 -45.80
CA TRP A 72 7.65 20.56 -45.28
C TRP A 72 7.87 19.51 -46.38
N SER A 73 9.00 18.80 -46.34
CA SER A 73 9.22 17.65 -47.22
C SER A 73 8.24 16.51 -46.91
N ILE A 74 7.91 15.69 -47.92
CA ILE A 74 7.00 14.53 -47.77
C ILE A 74 7.49 13.60 -46.65
N ILE A 75 8.81 13.35 -46.60
CA ILE A 75 9.44 12.51 -45.58
C ILE A 75 9.28 13.15 -44.20
N GLY A 76 9.57 14.46 -44.07
CA GLY A 76 9.42 15.19 -42.80
C GLY A 76 7.99 15.16 -42.26
N LYS A 77 6.99 15.40 -43.13
CA LYS A 77 5.57 15.30 -42.77
C LYS A 77 5.21 13.91 -42.28
N SER A 78 5.60 12.87 -43.02
CA SER A 78 5.27 11.47 -42.69
C SER A 78 5.84 11.04 -41.33
N VAL A 79 7.10 11.38 -41.04
CA VAL A 79 7.75 11.09 -39.76
C VAL A 79 7.06 11.84 -38.62
N PHE A 80 6.73 13.11 -38.83
CA PHE A 80 6.05 13.93 -37.83
C PHE A 80 4.65 13.37 -37.48
N PHE A 81 3.83 13.07 -38.49
CA PHE A 81 2.53 12.46 -38.28
C PHE A 81 2.63 11.08 -37.62
N ALA A 82 3.64 10.26 -37.96
CA ALA A 82 3.88 8.98 -37.29
C ALA A 82 4.19 9.16 -35.79
N ILE A 83 5.07 10.11 -35.44
CA ILE A 83 5.42 10.41 -34.05
C ILE A 83 4.21 10.90 -33.26
N ILE A 84 3.44 11.84 -33.83
CA ILE A 84 2.21 12.36 -33.19
C ILE A 84 1.19 11.25 -33.02
N SER A 85 0.92 10.48 -34.06
CA SER A 85 -0.06 9.39 -34.03
C SER A 85 0.26 8.38 -32.95
N PHE A 86 1.53 7.94 -32.87
CA PHE A 86 1.96 7.03 -31.83
C PHE A 86 1.88 7.64 -30.43
N SER A 87 2.32 8.90 -30.29
CA SER A 87 2.34 9.60 -29.01
C SER A 87 0.95 9.84 -28.44
N ILE A 88 0.02 10.29 -29.27
CA ILE A 88 -1.36 10.59 -28.90
C ILE A 88 -2.15 9.29 -28.67
N SER A 89 -2.04 8.30 -29.57
CA SER A 89 -2.71 7.00 -29.41
C SER A 89 -2.28 6.30 -28.12
N ARG A 90 -0.98 6.32 -27.77
CA ARG A 90 -0.49 5.76 -26.50
C ARG A 90 -1.12 6.45 -25.30
N ARG A 91 -1.37 7.76 -25.37
CA ARG A 91 -1.97 8.53 -24.28
C ARG A 91 -3.46 8.24 -24.09
N PHE A 92 -4.18 7.84 -25.14
CA PHE A 92 -5.60 7.48 -25.08
C PHE A 92 -5.85 6.34 -24.11
N PHE A 93 -5.02 5.32 -24.20
CA PHE A 93 -5.14 4.13 -23.36
C PHE A 93 -4.66 4.37 -21.93
N ARG A 94 -3.68 5.28 -21.75
CA ARG A 94 -3.09 5.63 -20.45
C ARG A 94 -3.95 6.54 -19.58
N ASP A 95 -4.44 7.67 -20.11
CA ASP A 95 -5.15 8.69 -19.32
C ASP A 95 -6.21 9.43 -20.15
N CYS A 96 -7.30 8.72 -20.43
CA CYS A 96 -8.38 9.21 -21.30
C CYS A 96 -9.04 10.50 -20.77
N GLU A 97 -9.25 10.63 -19.46
CA GLU A 97 -9.87 11.81 -18.88
C GLU A 97 -9.06 13.09 -19.11
N TYR A 98 -7.74 12.98 -18.99
CA TYR A 98 -6.87 14.11 -19.20
C TYR A 98 -6.78 14.51 -20.67
N GLN A 99 -6.89 13.55 -21.59
CA GLN A 99 -6.84 13.84 -23.03
C GLN A 99 -7.96 14.77 -23.48
N TRP A 100 -9.18 14.60 -22.96
CA TRP A 100 -10.30 15.49 -23.27
C TRP A 100 -10.08 16.91 -22.77
N LEU A 101 -9.53 17.06 -21.57
CA LEU A 101 -9.20 18.37 -21.02
C LEU A 101 -8.14 19.08 -21.87
N VAL A 102 -7.08 18.36 -22.25
CA VAL A 102 -6.02 18.92 -23.09
C VAL A 102 -6.57 19.26 -24.47
N LEU A 103 -7.39 18.41 -25.08
CA LEU A 103 -8.02 18.68 -26.38
C LEU A 103 -8.89 19.95 -26.33
N LEU A 104 -9.72 20.09 -25.29
CA LEU A 104 -10.54 21.30 -25.09
C LEU A 104 -9.66 22.56 -24.95
N CYS A 105 -8.61 22.50 -24.13
CA CYS A 105 -7.68 23.61 -23.98
C CYS A 105 -6.97 23.96 -25.29
N SER A 106 -6.58 22.95 -26.09
CA SER A 106 -5.98 23.16 -27.40
C SER A 106 -6.94 23.79 -28.39
N TYR A 107 -8.22 23.38 -28.40
CA TYR A 107 -9.24 24.01 -29.22
C TYR A 107 -9.45 25.49 -28.86
N LEU A 108 -9.56 25.79 -27.56
CA LEU A 108 -9.69 27.18 -27.08
C LEU A 108 -8.47 28.02 -27.44
N LEU A 109 -7.27 27.45 -27.35
CA LEU A 109 -6.03 28.15 -27.68
C LEU A 109 -5.94 28.44 -29.19
N VAL A 110 -6.28 27.47 -30.05
CA VAL A 110 -6.33 27.71 -31.50
C VAL A 110 -7.39 28.75 -31.85
N PHE A 111 -8.55 28.71 -31.20
CA PHE A 111 -9.59 29.72 -31.41
C PHE A 111 -9.11 31.14 -31.06
N ASP A 112 -8.32 31.30 -29.99
CA ASP A 112 -7.72 32.60 -29.66
C ASP A 112 -6.59 32.98 -30.63
N LEU A 113 -5.75 32.03 -31.05
CA LEU A 113 -4.67 32.28 -32.03
C LEU A 113 -5.21 32.69 -33.41
N GLN A 114 -6.37 32.18 -33.81
CA GLN A 114 -7.05 32.58 -35.04
C GLN A 114 -7.40 34.08 -35.05
N LYS A 115 -7.68 34.67 -33.89
CA LYS A 115 -7.90 36.14 -33.77
C LYS A 115 -6.64 36.94 -34.11
N TYR A 116 -5.47 36.34 -33.97
CA TYR A 116 -4.17 36.93 -34.30
C TYR A 116 -3.64 36.48 -35.67
N HIS A 117 -4.49 35.88 -36.52
CA HIS A 117 -4.14 35.37 -37.85
C HIS A 117 -3.04 34.26 -37.84
N ILE A 118 -2.87 33.55 -36.73
CA ILE A 118 -1.95 32.41 -36.63
C ILE A 118 -2.74 31.13 -36.92
N THR A 119 -2.43 30.47 -38.04
CA THR A 119 -3.09 29.24 -38.50
C THR A 119 -2.30 27.99 -38.10
N GLU A 120 -2.28 27.68 -36.80
CA GLU A 120 -1.77 26.41 -36.31
C GLU A 120 -2.86 25.32 -36.33
N PRO A 121 -2.57 24.10 -36.84
CA PRO A 121 -3.52 23.00 -36.80
C PRO A 121 -3.69 22.50 -35.36
N ILE A 122 -4.94 22.20 -34.98
CA ILE A 122 -5.32 21.74 -33.63
C ILE A 122 -4.50 20.51 -33.21
N LEU A 123 -4.17 19.62 -34.15
CA LEU A 123 -3.34 18.44 -33.90
C LEU A 123 -1.97 18.79 -33.27
N VAL A 124 -1.29 19.83 -33.77
CA VAL A 124 0.02 20.26 -33.28
C VAL A 124 -0.12 20.88 -31.90
N THR A 125 -1.10 21.75 -31.72
CA THR A 125 -1.43 22.36 -30.43
C THR A 125 -1.86 21.31 -29.40
N TRP A 126 -2.52 20.24 -29.82
CA TRP A 126 -2.90 19.11 -28.97
C TRP A 126 -1.70 18.30 -28.53
N PHE A 127 -0.75 18.03 -29.44
CA PHE A 127 0.50 17.36 -29.12
C PHE A 127 1.38 18.18 -28.16
N LEU A 128 1.59 19.46 -28.47
CA LEU A 128 2.37 20.38 -27.62
C LEU A 128 1.68 20.62 -26.27
N GLY A 129 0.36 20.82 -26.28
CA GLY A 129 -0.45 20.94 -25.08
C GLY A 129 -0.30 19.72 -24.17
N ASN A 130 -0.26 18.52 -24.75
CA ASN A 130 -0.02 17.28 -24.02
C ASN A 130 1.36 17.22 -23.33
N ILE A 131 2.40 17.77 -23.96
CA ILE A 131 3.74 17.89 -23.36
C ILE A 131 3.71 18.94 -22.24
N ALA A 132 3.23 20.15 -22.54
CA ALA A 132 3.16 21.26 -21.61
C ALA A 132 2.36 20.89 -20.35
N ALA A 133 1.17 20.31 -20.53
CA ALA A 133 0.28 19.98 -19.43
C ALA A 133 0.90 18.90 -18.52
N SER A 134 1.63 17.92 -19.07
CA SER A 134 2.37 16.94 -18.27
C SER A 134 3.49 17.58 -17.42
N LYS A 135 4.19 18.59 -17.95
CA LYS A 135 5.24 19.33 -17.25
C LYS A 135 4.65 20.26 -16.18
N VAL A 136 3.57 20.97 -16.48
CA VAL A 136 2.86 21.83 -15.53
C VAL A 136 2.33 21.01 -14.36
N LEU A 137 1.70 19.87 -14.61
CA LEU A 137 1.21 18.99 -13.56
C LEU A 137 2.36 18.42 -12.71
N GLY A 138 3.47 18.06 -13.35
CA GLY A 138 4.69 17.62 -12.65
C GLY A 138 5.30 18.71 -11.77
N LEU A 139 5.36 19.96 -12.26
CA LEU A 139 5.82 21.10 -11.48
C LEU A 139 4.91 21.36 -10.28
N TYR A 140 3.60 21.39 -10.50
CA TYR A 140 2.62 21.57 -9.43
C TYR A 140 2.78 20.54 -8.31
N ARG A 141 2.92 19.25 -8.64
CA ARG A 141 3.14 18.19 -7.65
C ARG A 141 4.45 18.39 -6.87
N ARG A 142 5.54 18.79 -7.54
CA ARG A 142 6.83 19.10 -6.88
C ARG A 142 6.75 20.33 -5.99
N LEU A 143 6.03 21.38 -6.41
CA LEU A 143 5.82 22.58 -5.61
C LEU A 143 4.98 22.28 -4.37
N CYS A 144 3.90 21.48 -4.50
CA CYS A 144 3.13 21.01 -3.35
C CYS A 144 4.01 20.19 -2.40
N PHE A 145 4.89 19.34 -2.93
CA PHE A 145 5.85 18.58 -2.13
C PHE A 145 6.81 19.47 -1.35
N ILE A 146 7.42 20.46 -2.00
CA ILE A 146 8.27 21.46 -1.34
C ILE A 146 7.47 22.22 -0.28
N TYR A 147 6.27 22.67 -0.62
CA TYR A 147 5.40 23.42 0.27
C TYR A 147 5.06 22.65 1.56
N VAL A 148 4.64 21.38 1.44
CA VAL A 148 4.34 20.53 2.60
C VAL A 148 5.55 20.36 3.53
N HIS A 149 6.77 20.31 2.96
CA HIS A 149 7.99 20.18 3.75
C HIS A 149 8.46 21.49 4.41
N ILE A 150 8.17 22.63 3.77
CA ILE A 150 8.51 23.97 4.31
C ILE A 150 7.48 24.42 5.36
N MET A 151 6.21 24.01 5.24
CA MET A 151 5.13 24.57 6.03
C MET A 151 5.26 24.25 7.53
N PRO A 152 5.46 25.26 8.40
CA PRO A 152 5.75 25.05 9.83
C PRO A 152 4.55 24.47 10.59
N CYS A 153 3.32 24.72 10.11
CA CYS A 153 2.09 24.25 10.74
C CYS A 153 1.58 22.91 10.20
N ALA A 154 2.26 22.30 9.22
CA ALA A 154 1.89 21.00 8.65
C ALA A 154 2.55 19.81 9.38
N SER A 155 3.10 20.04 10.58
CA SER A 155 3.81 19.06 11.42
C SER A 155 2.93 17.84 11.73
N THR A 156 2.98 16.90 10.81
CA THR A 156 2.49 15.52 10.94
C THR A 156 3.67 14.55 11.12
N TRP A 157 4.91 15.03 10.93
CA TRP A 157 6.15 14.23 10.96
C TRP A 157 7.12 14.73 12.05
N GLY A 158 6.59 15.32 13.12
CA GLY A 158 7.34 16.11 14.10
C GLY A 158 8.30 15.28 14.97
N SER A 159 9.55 15.19 14.57
CA SER A 159 10.69 15.22 15.50
C SER A 159 11.06 16.68 15.79
N ALA A 160 11.65 16.97 16.96
CA ALA A 160 12.10 18.31 17.34
C ALA A 160 13.09 18.92 16.32
N PHE A 161 13.78 18.08 15.55
CA PHE A 161 14.71 18.48 14.50
C PHE A 161 14.01 19.24 13.36
N HIS A 162 12.80 18.84 12.96
CA HIS A 162 12.07 19.49 11.86
C HIS A 162 11.61 20.91 12.21
N ALA A 163 11.31 21.18 13.47
CA ALA A 163 10.93 22.52 13.93
C ALA A 163 12.11 23.51 13.87
N ILE A 164 13.35 23.02 13.99
CA ILE A 164 14.57 23.82 13.96
C ILE A 164 15.12 23.95 12.52
N SER A 165 15.01 22.90 11.70
CA SER A 165 15.54 22.91 10.33
C SER A 165 14.73 23.79 9.37
N GLN A 166 13.42 23.94 9.62
CA GLN A 166 12.51 24.69 8.74
C GLN A 166 12.85 26.20 8.65
N PRO A 167 13.02 26.96 9.74
CA PRO A 167 13.42 28.37 9.69
C PRO A 167 14.75 28.60 8.96
N ILE A 168 15.72 27.70 9.17
CA ILE A 168 17.06 27.77 8.56
C ILE A 168 16.99 27.56 7.03
N CYS A 169 15.99 26.81 6.55
CA CYS A 169 15.85 26.52 5.12
C CYS A 169 14.98 27.53 4.37
N MET A 170 14.23 28.40 5.06
CA MET A 170 13.46 29.49 4.42
C MET A 170 14.29 30.40 3.49
N PRO A 171 15.50 30.88 3.86
CA PRO A 171 16.33 31.68 2.95
C PRO A 171 16.80 30.92 1.71
N HIS A 172 16.85 29.59 1.73
CA HIS A 172 17.23 28.76 0.60
C HIS A 172 16.05 28.32 -0.28
N SER A 173 14.83 28.77 0.02
CA SER A 173 13.61 28.41 -0.73
C SER A 173 13.69 28.75 -2.22
N GLY A 174 14.31 29.88 -2.59
CA GLY A 174 14.52 30.25 -3.99
C GLY A 174 15.31 29.21 -4.80
N TRP A 175 16.38 28.67 -4.21
CA TRP A 175 17.18 27.62 -4.82
C TRP A 175 16.39 26.32 -4.98
N MET A 176 15.54 25.98 -4.00
CA MET A 176 14.68 24.79 -4.05
C MET A 176 13.63 24.89 -5.17
N TYR A 177 13.05 26.08 -5.39
CA TYR A 177 12.13 26.31 -6.51
C TYR A 177 12.83 26.21 -7.86
N LEU A 178 14.04 26.79 -7.98
CA LEU A 178 14.84 26.68 -9.19
C LEU A 178 15.19 25.21 -9.50
N GLN A 179 15.61 24.45 -8.50
CA GLN A 179 15.85 23.01 -8.63
C GLN A 179 14.58 22.24 -9.05
N ALA A 180 13.40 22.59 -8.52
CA ALA A 180 12.15 21.97 -8.92
C ALA A 180 11.77 22.27 -10.38
N PHE A 181 12.09 23.47 -10.85
CA PHE A 181 11.91 23.86 -12.24
C PHE A 181 12.85 23.07 -13.17
N ILE A 182 14.15 23.03 -12.85
CA ILE A 182 15.15 22.25 -13.61
C ILE A 182 14.80 20.77 -13.60
N SER A 183 14.39 20.22 -12.44
CA SER A 183 13.90 18.85 -12.28
C SER A 183 12.66 18.57 -13.13
N THR A 184 11.79 19.55 -13.34
CA THR A 184 10.61 19.39 -14.20
C THR A 184 11.00 19.33 -15.67
N ILE A 185 11.89 20.20 -16.12
CA ILE A 185 12.37 20.21 -17.52
C ILE A 185 13.07 18.88 -17.83
N THR A 186 14.02 18.48 -16.98
CA THR A 186 14.80 17.24 -17.12
C THR A 186 14.04 15.97 -16.76
N SER A 187 12.82 16.09 -16.22
CA SER A 187 12.07 14.97 -15.61
C SER A 187 12.85 14.23 -14.50
N ALA A 188 13.90 14.82 -13.93
CA ALA A 188 14.67 14.23 -12.84
C ALA A 188 13.84 14.16 -11.54
N PRO A 189 13.99 13.13 -10.69
CA PRO A 189 13.36 13.09 -9.37
C PRO A 189 14.08 14.00 -8.37
N ILE A 190 13.34 14.49 -7.37
CA ILE A 190 13.86 15.29 -6.27
C ILE A 190 14.02 14.38 -5.05
N LYS A 191 15.15 14.46 -4.35
CA LYS A 191 15.37 13.74 -3.07
C LYS A 191 15.64 14.73 -1.93
N PRO A 192 15.01 14.57 -0.76
CA PRO A 192 15.44 15.28 0.45
C PRO A 192 16.81 14.76 0.87
N LEU A 193 17.73 15.68 1.19
CA LEU A 193 19.05 15.33 1.70
C LEU A 193 18.92 14.96 3.18
N GLY A 194 19.16 13.69 3.53
CA GLY A 194 19.18 13.24 4.94
C GLY A 194 17.85 13.41 5.70
N GLY A 195 16.72 13.46 5.00
CA GLY A 195 15.42 13.77 5.62
C GLY A 195 15.23 15.26 5.97
N ALA A 196 16.17 16.13 5.60
CA ALA A 196 16.10 17.57 5.85
C ALA A 196 15.26 18.31 4.78
N SER A 197 14.97 19.58 5.07
CA SER A 197 14.24 20.53 4.21
C SER A 197 15.06 21.08 3.03
N VAL A 198 16.22 20.48 2.70
CA VAL A 198 17.01 20.80 1.50
C VAL A 198 16.91 19.66 0.51
N PHE A 199 16.70 19.99 -0.76
CA PHE A 199 16.48 19.03 -1.82
C PHE A 199 17.67 18.95 -2.79
N LEU A 200 17.87 17.78 -3.39
CA LEU A 200 18.78 17.57 -4.50
C LEU A 200 18.05 16.97 -5.69
N THR A 201 18.37 17.47 -6.88
CA THR A 201 18.00 16.82 -8.13
C THR A 201 18.81 15.53 -8.27
N SER A 202 18.14 14.38 -8.24
CA SER A 202 18.78 13.08 -8.35
C SER A 202 18.73 12.56 -9.78
N TYR A 203 19.52 11.53 -10.08
CA TYR A 203 19.43 10.82 -11.36
C TYR A 203 18.03 10.20 -11.53
N VAL A 204 17.62 10.00 -12.78
CA VAL A 204 16.38 9.29 -13.12
C VAL A 204 16.47 7.88 -12.55
N ARG A 205 15.74 7.62 -11.45
CA ARG A 205 15.61 6.24 -10.98
C ARG A 205 14.78 5.47 -12.02
N PRO A 206 15.23 4.30 -12.48
CA PRO A 206 14.39 3.42 -13.27
C PRO A 206 13.13 3.08 -12.47
N LEU A 207 11.99 2.93 -13.17
CA LEU A 207 10.69 2.57 -12.58
C LEU A 207 10.72 1.22 -11.86
N ARG A 208 11.75 0.40 -12.13
CA ARG A 208 12.04 -0.86 -11.44
C ARG A 208 12.74 -0.58 -10.12
N PHE A 209 12.03 -0.84 -9.02
CA PHE A 209 12.57 -0.72 -7.68
C PHE A 209 13.68 -1.76 -7.45
N TRP A 210 14.88 -1.32 -7.09
CA TRP A 210 15.99 -2.21 -6.72
C TRP A 210 15.84 -2.58 -5.25
N GLU A 211 15.56 -3.84 -4.96
CA GLU A 211 15.59 -4.34 -3.60
C GLU A 211 17.05 -4.60 -3.19
N LYS A 212 17.47 -3.97 -2.09
CA LYS A 212 18.74 -4.28 -1.46
C LYS A 212 18.48 -5.39 -0.46
N THR A 213 19.04 -6.57 -0.68
CA THR A 213 18.90 -7.71 0.22
C THR A 213 19.63 -7.40 1.52
N PHE A 214 18.89 -7.02 2.56
CA PHE A 214 19.44 -6.89 3.89
C PHE A 214 19.54 -8.29 4.50
N GLN A 215 20.69 -8.93 4.35
CA GLN A 215 21.01 -10.10 5.17
C GLN A 215 21.36 -9.61 6.57
N THR A 216 20.48 -9.83 7.54
CA THR A 216 20.82 -9.64 8.95
C THR A 216 21.78 -10.74 9.36
N LYS A 217 23.08 -10.43 9.46
CA LYS A 217 24.05 -11.33 10.07
C LYS A 217 23.75 -11.45 11.56
N THR A 218 23.54 -12.68 12.04
CA THR A 218 23.40 -13.01 13.46
C THR A 218 24.76 -12.88 14.14
N SER A 219 24.92 -11.88 15.00
CA SER A 219 26.06 -11.77 15.91
C SER A 219 25.87 -12.75 17.08
N GLY A 220 26.96 -13.43 17.44
CA GLY A 220 26.99 -14.68 18.20
C GLY A 220 26.67 -14.62 19.69
N ASP A 221 26.91 -15.79 20.27
CA ASP A 221 26.42 -16.34 21.53
C ASP A 221 26.69 -15.51 22.79
N GLU A 222 25.60 -15.26 23.53
CA GLU A 222 25.48 -15.51 24.98
C GLU A 222 24.10 -15.02 25.50
N ARG A 223 23.02 -15.43 24.80
CA ARG A 223 21.65 -15.44 25.35
C ARG A 223 20.72 -16.30 24.49
N LEU A 224 21.24 -17.44 24.04
CA LEU A 224 20.73 -18.23 22.92
C LEU A 224 19.24 -18.60 23.06
N GLN A 225 18.74 -18.94 24.25
CA GLN A 225 17.31 -19.27 24.44
C GLN A 225 16.39 -18.06 24.33
N SER A 226 16.70 -16.94 25.00
CA SER A 226 15.92 -15.70 24.88
C SER A 226 15.98 -15.13 23.45
N GLN A 227 17.12 -15.30 22.79
CA GLN A 227 17.31 -14.93 21.39
C GLN A 227 16.60 -15.92 20.46
N LEU A 228 16.55 -17.22 20.74
CA LEU A 228 15.81 -18.22 19.97
C LEU A 228 14.31 -18.02 20.08
N GLU A 229 13.78 -17.74 21.27
CA GLU A 229 12.36 -17.45 21.44
C GLU A 229 11.97 -16.15 20.76
N THR A 230 12.81 -15.12 20.89
CA THR A 230 12.61 -13.86 20.18
C THR A 230 12.77 -14.05 18.66
N HIS A 231 13.75 -14.84 18.20
CA HIS A 231 13.95 -15.17 16.78
C HIS A 231 12.83 -16.04 16.23
N ARG A 232 12.34 -17.02 16.98
CA ARG A 232 11.24 -17.89 16.59
C ARG A 232 9.95 -17.09 16.50
N ARG A 233 9.61 -16.26 17.50
CA ARG A 233 8.47 -15.33 17.43
C ARG A 233 8.62 -14.32 16.29
N ARG A 234 9.83 -13.80 16.05
CA ARG A 234 10.11 -12.89 14.94
C ARG A 234 9.96 -13.58 13.59
N ASN A 235 10.45 -14.81 13.46
CA ASN A 235 10.34 -15.63 12.25
C ASN A 235 8.90 -16.08 11.99
N GLU A 236 8.14 -16.48 13.02
CA GLU A 236 6.71 -16.80 12.93
C GLU A 236 5.91 -15.57 12.48
N ASN A 237 6.19 -14.38 13.03
CA ASN A 237 5.58 -13.13 12.57
C ASN A 237 5.97 -12.79 11.12
N LEU A 238 7.24 -12.93 10.76
CA LEU A 238 7.73 -12.71 9.40
C LEU A 238 7.05 -13.66 8.40
N GLN A 239 6.88 -14.92 8.79
CA GLN A 239 6.21 -15.95 7.99
C GLN A 239 4.70 -15.68 7.85
N ARG A 240 4.04 -15.22 8.92
CA ARG A 240 2.62 -14.79 8.86
C ARG A 240 2.44 -13.57 7.96
N ASN A 241 3.34 -12.59 8.09
CA ASN A 241 3.33 -11.39 7.25
C ASN A 241 3.58 -11.74 5.77
N SER A 242 4.51 -12.65 5.46
CA SER A 242 4.76 -13.07 4.07
C SER A 242 3.54 -13.75 3.45
N ILE A 243 2.86 -14.63 4.19
CA ILE A 243 1.62 -15.30 3.72
C ILE A 243 0.52 -14.26 3.44
N PHE A 244 0.37 -13.26 4.31
CA PHE A 244 -0.59 -12.18 4.09
C PHE A 244 -0.29 -11.41 2.79
N TYR A 245 0.97 -10.97 2.59
CA TYR A 245 1.33 -10.21 1.40
C TYR A 245 1.24 -11.04 0.11
N GLU A 246 1.51 -12.35 0.18
CA GLU A 246 1.29 -13.27 -0.93
C GLU A 246 -0.20 -13.35 -1.32
N ASN A 247 -1.08 -13.58 -0.35
CA ASN A 247 -2.52 -13.63 -0.58
C ASN A 247 -3.08 -12.28 -1.05
N LEU A 248 -2.55 -11.17 -0.52
CA LEU A 248 -2.88 -9.82 -0.97
C LEU A 248 -2.45 -9.61 -2.43
N ALA A 249 -1.24 -10.05 -2.80
CA ALA A 249 -0.75 -9.96 -4.17
C ALA A 249 -1.60 -10.79 -5.14
N ILE A 250 -1.99 -12.01 -4.77
CA ILE A 250 -2.89 -12.87 -5.57
C ILE A 250 -4.25 -12.19 -5.76
N SER A 251 -4.81 -11.62 -4.68
CA SER A 251 -6.11 -10.94 -4.72
C SER A 251 -6.08 -9.70 -5.61
N LEU A 252 -5.03 -8.88 -5.48
CA LEU A 252 -4.79 -7.73 -6.35
C LEU A 252 -4.60 -8.16 -7.80
N ARG A 253 -3.83 -9.23 -8.07
CA ARG A 253 -3.65 -9.76 -9.42
C ARG A 253 -4.97 -10.11 -10.09
N ASN A 254 -5.90 -10.68 -9.34
CA ASN A 254 -7.18 -11.13 -9.89
C ASN A 254 -8.21 -9.99 -10.07
N GLN A 255 -8.15 -8.93 -9.25
CA GLN A 255 -9.22 -7.91 -9.19
C GLN A 255 -8.81 -6.50 -9.63
N LEU A 256 -7.52 -6.12 -9.48
CA LEU A 256 -7.06 -4.74 -9.63
C LEU A 256 -7.38 -4.13 -11.01
N ALA A 257 -7.18 -4.89 -12.09
CA ALA A 257 -7.46 -4.41 -13.44
C ALA A 257 -8.96 -4.09 -13.64
N GLY A 258 -9.84 -4.95 -13.13
CA GLY A 258 -11.29 -4.73 -13.15
C GLY A 258 -11.69 -3.53 -12.30
N ASP A 259 -11.14 -3.40 -11.10
CA ASP A 259 -11.45 -2.30 -10.19
C ASP A 259 -10.99 -0.94 -10.71
N ILE A 260 -9.86 -0.90 -11.42
CA ILE A 260 -9.40 0.30 -12.14
C ILE A 260 -10.36 0.63 -13.29
N ALA A 261 -10.79 -0.36 -14.07
CA ALA A 261 -11.74 -0.15 -15.17
C ALA A 261 -13.11 0.35 -14.70
N LEU A 262 -13.56 -0.11 -13.53
CA LEU A 262 -14.77 0.39 -12.85
C LEU A 262 -14.57 1.77 -12.20
N GLY A 263 -13.32 2.29 -12.17
CA GLY A 263 -12.99 3.59 -11.61
C GLY A 263 -12.97 3.63 -10.07
N ARG A 264 -12.80 2.49 -9.40
CA ARG A 264 -12.75 2.39 -7.92
C ARG A 264 -11.51 3.09 -7.35
N PHE A 265 -10.36 2.95 -8.02
CA PHE A 265 -9.11 3.64 -7.70
C PHE A 265 -9.04 5.11 -8.19
N GLY A 266 -10.14 5.63 -8.74
CA GLY A 266 -10.15 6.97 -9.35
C GLY A 266 -9.44 7.00 -10.71
N ASN A 267 -8.86 8.15 -11.05
CA ASN A 267 -8.00 8.25 -12.24
C ASN A 267 -6.58 7.81 -11.85
N VAL A 268 -6.13 6.73 -12.48
CA VAL A 268 -4.90 6.01 -12.17
C VAL A 268 -3.89 6.24 -13.29
N LYS A 269 -2.68 6.67 -12.94
CA LYS A 269 -1.58 6.85 -13.91
C LYS A 269 -0.42 5.91 -13.61
N GLU A 270 0.42 5.71 -14.60
CA GLU A 270 1.67 4.97 -14.44
C GLU A 270 2.61 5.70 -13.47
N GLY A 271 3.24 4.95 -12.56
CA GLY A 271 4.09 5.48 -11.51
C GLY A 271 3.33 6.04 -10.30
N ASP A 272 2.00 5.98 -10.27
CA ASP A 272 1.24 6.33 -9.07
C ASP A 272 1.45 5.28 -7.96
N VAL A 273 1.51 5.76 -6.72
CA VAL A 273 1.75 4.95 -5.52
C VAL A 273 0.55 5.08 -4.58
N TYR A 274 0.07 3.94 -4.09
CA TYR A 274 -1.05 3.81 -3.18
C TYR A 274 -0.57 3.17 -1.88
N ILE A 275 -1.06 3.67 -0.75
CA ILE A 275 -0.86 3.04 0.55
C ILE A 275 -2.17 2.35 0.92
N LEU A 276 -2.11 1.04 1.08
CA LEU A 276 -3.19 0.20 1.55
C LEU A 276 -3.01 0.03 3.06
N ALA A 277 -3.90 0.65 3.84
CA ALA A 277 -3.92 0.48 5.29
C ALA A 277 -5.09 -0.41 5.69
N SER A 278 -4.79 -1.51 6.37
CA SER A 278 -5.82 -2.36 6.96
C SER A 278 -6.40 -1.69 8.21
N LYS A 279 -7.73 -1.58 8.27
CA LYS A 279 -8.47 -1.10 9.44
C LYS A 279 -8.87 -2.21 10.40
N SER A 280 -8.57 -3.46 10.08
CA SER A 280 -8.90 -4.59 10.95
C SER A 280 -8.08 -4.52 12.22
N THR A 281 -8.75 -4.61 13.37
CA THR A 281 -8.15 -4.68 14.71
C THR A 281 -7.24 -5.90 14.88
N ALA A 282 -7.42 -6.95 14.05
CA ALA A 282 -6.63 -8.18 14.09
C ALA A 282 -5.35 -8.12 13.22
N THR A 283 -5.29 -7.23 12.23
CA THR A 283 -4.17 -7.15 11.29
C THR A 283 -3.87 -5.70 10.93
N SER A 284 -2.94 -5.07 11.64
CA SER A 284 -2.46 -3.69 11.37
C SER A 284 -1.46 -3.63 10.20
N LEU A 285 -1.67 -4.44 9.17
CA LEU A 285 -0.76 -4.59 8.04
C LEU A 285 -0.97 -3.46 7.02
N ASN A 286 0.10 -2.71 6.78
CA ASN A 286 0.17 -1.65 5.78
C ASN A 286 1.01 -2.10 4.58
N GLY A 287 0.46 -1.94 3.37
CA GLY A 287 1.13 -2.28 2.12
C GLY A 287 1.26 -1.06 1.21
N LEU A 288 2.42 -0.92 0.56
CA LEU A 288 2.66 0.05 -0.49
C LEU A 288 2.48 -0.63 -1.85
N LEU A 289 1.53 -0.13 -2.64
CA LEU A 289 1.20 -0.60 -3.98
C LEU A 289 1.65 0.46 -4.99
N GLN A 290 2.62 0.12 -5.83
CA GLN A 290 3.09 0.96 -6.92
C GLN A 290 2.61 0.42 -8.26
N ILE A 291 2.04 1.27 -9.11
CA ILE A 291 1.65 0.90 -10.46
C ILE A 291 2.82 1.17 -11.40
N VAL A 292 3.34 0.12 -12.03
CA VAL A 292 4.50 0.20 -12.92
C VAL A 292 4.03 0.57 -14.33
N GLU A 293 3.09 -0.19 -14.87
CA GLU A 293 2.59 -0.02 -16.24
C GLU A 293 1.08 -0.22 -16.29
N LEU A 294 0.42 0.56 -17.15
CA LEU A 294 -1.02 0.52 -17.36
C LEU A 294 -1.31 0.62 -18.86
N GLY A 295 -1.94 -0.41 -19.43
CA GLY A 295 -2.25 -0.43 -20.85
C GLY A 295 -3.28 -1.48 -21.22
N ASN A 296 -4.27 -1.10 -22.01
CA ASN A 296 -5.28 -1.98 -22.62
C ASN A 296 -5.81 -3.12 -21.70
N GLY A 297 -6.21 -2.79 -20.47
CA GLY A 297 -6.74 -3.77 -19.50
C GLY A 297 -5.69 -4.60 -18.77
N VAL A 298 -4.40 -4.46 -19.12
CA VAL A 298 -3.26 -5.03 -18.39
C VAL A 298 -2.72 -3.99 -17.42
N VAL A 299 -2.49 -4.43 -16.18
CA VAL A 299 -1.92 -3.60 -15.12
C VAL A 299 -0.76 -4.36 -14.49
N SER A 300 0.43 -3.77 -14.55
CA SER A 300 1.61 -4.27 -13.85
C SER A 300 1.82 -3.45 -12.58
N PHE A 301 1.96 -4.13 -11.45
CA PHE A 301 2.11 -3.49 -10.14
C PHE A 301 3.19 -4.17 -9.32
N GLN A 302 3.74 -3.40 -8.37
CA GLN A 302 4.68 -3.87 -7.36
C GLN A 302 4.05 -3.65 -5.98
N LEU A 303 4.02 -4.71 -5.17
CA LEU A 303 3.56 -4.68 -3.79
C LEU A 303 4.76 -4.77 -2.84
N ARG A 304 4.78 -3.91 -1.82
CA ARG A 304 5.78 -3.93 -0.75
C ARG A 304 5.09 -3.85 0.61
N GLY A 305 5.45 -4.74 1.52
CA GLY A 305 5.04 -4.63 2.92
C GLY A 305 5.79 -3.53 3.66
N LEU A 306 5.08 -2.78 4.52
CA LEU A 306 5.65 -1.73 5.37
C LEU A 306 5.97 -2.22 6.79
N GLU A 307 5.92 -3.53 7.03
CA GLU A 307 5.98 -4.15 8.36
C GLU A 307 7.36 -4.64 8.81
N PHE A 308 8.42 -3.88 8.52
CA PHE A 308 9.73 -4.15 9.09
C PHE A 308 9.80 -3.67 10.55
N LYS A 309 9.70 -4.59 11.50
CA LYS A 309 9.93 -4.30 12.93
C LYS A 309 11.43 -4.13 13.18
N GLY A 310 11.86 -2.97 13.69
CA GLY A 310 13.24 -2.81 14.20
C GLY A 310 13.89 -1.44 14.04
N THR A 311 13.28 -0.47 13.35
CA THR A 311 13.84 0.90 13.27
C THR A 311 12.83 1.94 13.74
N TYR A 312 13.31 2.91 14.53
CA TYR A 312 12.50 4.01 15.07
C TYR A 312 11.82 4.82 13.95
N CYS A 313 12.53 5.07 12.85
CA CYS A 313 11.99 5.79 11.69
C CYS A 313 10.82 5.04 11.04
N GLN A 314 10.89 3.70 10.95
CA GLN A 314 9.83 2.88 10.37
C GLN A 314 8.58 2.89 11.26
N GLN A 315 8.75 2.79 12.58
CA GLN A 315 7.62 2.80 13.51
C GLN A 315 6.89 4.15 13.49
N ARG A 316 7.65 5.25 13.45
CA ARG A 316 7.12 6.61 13.26
C ARG A 316 6.37 6.78 11.94
N GLU A 317 6.86 6.18 10.85
CA GLU A 317 6.18 6.20 9.55
C GLU A 317 4.85 5.43 9.58
N VAL A 318 4.82 4.27 10.23
CA VAL A 318 3.60 3.47 10.40
C VAL A 318 2.57 4.18 11.28
N GLU A 319 3.00 4.77 12.41
CA GLU A 319 2.15 5.56 13.31
C GLU A 319 1.55 6.78 12.59
N ALA A 320 2.34 7.47 11.77
CA ALA A 320 1.85 8.61 10.98
C ALA A 320 0.79 8.20 9.93
N ILE A 321 0.86 6.98 9.40
CA ILE A 321 -0.13 6.44 8.45
C ILE A 321 -1.43 6.01 9.17
N THR A 322 -1.34 5.52 10.40
CA THR A 322 -2.50 5.03 11.17
C THR A 322 -3.24 6.13 11.93
N GLU A 323 -2.59 7.24 12.26
CA GLU A 323 -3.18 8.40 12.95
C GLU A 323 -4.22 9.19 12.10
N ASP A 324 -4.58 8.69 10.92
CA ASP A 324 -5.35 9.40 9.88
C ASP A 324 -6.84 9.64 10.17
N GLU A 325 -7.28 9.47 11.42
CA GLU A 325 -8.46 10.21 11.87
C GLU A 325 -8.00 11.53 12.47
N PRO A 326 -8.19 12.68 11.79
CA PRO A 326 -7.94 13.95 12.45
C PRO A 326 -8.80 13.92 13.71
N PRO A 327 -8.21 14.07 14.92
CA PRO A 327 -8.98 14.07 16.14
C PRO A 327 -10.07 15.11 15.93
N THR A 328 -11.32 14.66 15.92
CA THR A 328 -12.51 15.51 15.85
C THR A 328 -12.19 16.76 16.65
N ALA A 329 -12.19 17.90 15.97
CA ALA A 329 -11.78 19.22 16.42
C ALA A 329 -12.12 19.51 17.89
N ARG A 330 -11.34 18.96 18.82
CA ARG A 330 -11.54 19.17 20.25
C ARG A 330 -10.34 19.78 20.93
N ASN A 331 -9.10 19.64 20.43
CA ASN A 331 -7.95 20.15 21.18
C ASN A 331 -6.70 20.48 20.35
N ARG A 332 -6.80 21.35 19.34
CA ARG A 332 -5.64 22.17 18.92
C ARG A 332 -6.08 23.60 18.66
N LEU A 333 -5.42 24.52 19.36
CA LEU A 333 -5.70 25.95 19.43
C LEU A 333 -6.01 26.55 18.06
N CYS A 334 -7.27 26.87 17.81
CA CYS A 334 -7.67 27.80 16.76
C CYS A 334 -7.26 29.22 17.17
N PHE A 335 -6.02 29.63 16.87
CA PHE A 335 -5.57 31.01 17.02
C PHE A 335 -6.19 32.00 16.00
N ALA A 336 -7.14 31.56 15.19
CA ALA A 336 -7.84 32.40 14.22
C ALA A 336 -9.37 32.24 14.36
N ARG A 337 -9.90 32.60 15.54
CA ARG A 337 -11.35 32.56 15.81
C ARG A 337 -12.13 33.79 15.27
N SER A 338 -11.49 34.69 14.51
CA SER A 338 -12.14 35.95 14.11
C SER A 338 -12.66 36.02 12.66
N LEU A 339 -12.11 35.30 11.67
CA LEU A 339 -12.45 35.61 10.26
C LEU A 339 -12.72 34.45 9.29
N CYS A 340 -12.81 33.20 9.73
CA CYS A 340 -12.99 32.05 8.82
C CYS A 340 -14.08 31.04 9.23
N CYS A 341 -14.90 31.37 10.23
CA CYS A 341 -16.06 30.56 10.58
C CYS A 341 -17.29 30.97 9.75
N LEU A 342 -17.16 31.06 8.42
CA LEU A 342 -18.34 30.90 7.58
C LEU A 342 -18.81 29.47 7.80
N ARG A 343 -19.93 29.34 8.53
CA ARG A 343 -20.61 28.11 8.92
C ARG A 343 -20.45 27.05 7.84
N SER A 344 -19.45 26.16 8.00
CA SER A 344 -19.13 25.21 6.94
C SER A 344 -20.40 24.40 6.69
N GLN A 345 -20.92 24.45 5.48
CA GLN A 345 -22.07 23.63 5.14
C GLN A 345 -21.73 22.16 5.41
N LYS A 346 -22.76 21.36 5.75
CA LYS A 346 -22.58 19.93 6.07
C LYS A 346 -21.84 19.17 4.96
N TRP A 347 -21.89 19.68 3.72
CA TRP A 347 -21.33 19.03 2.54
C TRP A 347 -20.04 19.63 1.99
N VAL A 348 -19.69 20.89 2.30
CA VAL A 348 -18.58 21.62 1.66
C VAL A 348 -17.50 21.99 2.69
N PHE A 349 -16.23 21.85 2.32
CA PHE A 349 -15.10 22.27 3.15
C PHE A 349 -15.06 23.80 3.33
N GLY A 350 -14.57 24.25 4.49
CA GLY A 350 -14.21 25.67 4.64
C GLY A 350 -13.00 26.02 3.76
N LEU A 351 -12.86 27.29 3.38
CA LEU A 351 -11.80 27.76 2.48
C LEU A 351 -10.40 27.32 2.93
N SER A 352 -10.09 27.46 4.22
CA SER A 352 -8.79 27.03 4.77
C SER A 352 -8.53 25.53 4.57
N THR A 353 -9.53 24.68 4.80
CA THR A 353 -9.40 23.23 4.60
C THR A 353 -9.31 22.87 3.12
N PHE A 354 -10.01 23.60 2.25
CA PHE A 354 -9.92 23.45 0.80
C PHE A 354 -8.50 23.74 0.31
N PHE A 355 -7.93 24.90 0.66
CA PHE A 355 -6.56 25.26 0.28
C PHE A 355 -5.54 24.28 0.86
N LYS A 356 -5.73 23.83 2.11
CA LYS A 356 -4.88 22.79 2.70
C LYS A 356 -4.91 21.53 1.85
N ASN A 357 -6.09 20.99 1.56
CA ASN A 357 -6.24 19.77 0.76
C ASN A 357 -5.74 19.92 -0.69
N LEU A 358 -5.78 21.13 -1.25
CA LEU A 358 -5.23 21.43 -2.57
C LEU A 358 -3.70 21.34 -2.57
N LEU A 359 -3.05 21.68 -1.47
CA LEU A 359 -1.59 21.71 -1.35
C LEU A 359 -1.00 20.41 -0.77
N MET A 360 -1.84 19.52 -0.23
CA MET A 360 -1.40 18.21 0.25
C MET A 360 -0.88 17.34 -0.90
N THR A 361 0.23 16.63 -0.65
CA THR A 361 0.86 15.72 -1.60
C THR A 361 0.21 14.36 -1.68
N TRP A 362 -0.51 13.96 -0.62
CA TRP A 362 -1.21 12.70 -0.52
C TRP A 362 -2.69 12.95 -0.25
N ARG A 363 -3.51 11.98 -0.62
CA ARG A 363 -4.96 12.08 -0.43
C ARG A 363 -5.56 10.69 -0.23
N VAL A 364 -6.60 10.63 0.58
CA VAL A 364 -7.42 9.43 0.70
C VAL A 364 -8.22 9.26 -0.59
N VAL A 365 -7.90 8.22 -1.35
CA VAL A 365 -8.60 7.89 -2.61
C VAL A 365 -9.97 7.28 -2.29
N GLN A 366 -9.98 6.26 -1.44
CA GLN A 366 -11.18 5.55 -1.00
C GLN A 366 -11.00 5.13 0.47
N LYS A 367 -12.04 5.34 1.29
CA LYS A 367 -12.00 4.97 2.72
C LYS A 367 -12.13 3.46 2.96
N ASN A 368 -12.96 2.79 2.18
CA ASN A 368 -13.26 1.37 2.31
C ASN A 368 -13.06 0.72 0.95
N TYR A 369 -11.94 0.03 0.77
CA TYR A 369 -11.66 -0.80 -0.39
C TYR A 369 -11.76 -2.25 0.05
N VAL A 370 -12.72 -2.98 -0.55
CA VAL A 370 -13.04 -4.35 -0.15
C VAL A 370 -12.34 -5.29 -1.11
N MET A 371 -11.51 -6.16 -0.55
CA MET A 371 -10.85 -7.25 -1.26
C MET A 371 -11.05 -8.56 -0.50
N PRO A 372 -11.01 -9.71 -1.19
CA PRO A 372 -10.90 -10.98 -0.51
C PRO A 372 -9.61 -10.96 0.31
N GLY A 373 -9.76 -11.08 1.62
CA GLY A 373 -8.67 -10.98 2.58
C GLY A 373 -8.48 -12.28 3.32
N TYR A 374 -7.24 -12.57 3.69
CA TYR A 374 -6.91 -13.57 4.68
C TYR A 374 -6.99 -12.93 6.06
N SER A 375 -7.86 -13.42 6.92
CA SER A 375 -7.93 -12.97 8.31
C SER A 375 -6.94 -13.77 9.15
N ILE A 376 -5.95 -13.09 9.72
CA ILE A 376 -5.09 -13.70 10.73
C ILE A 376 -5.89 -13.62 12.03
N CYS A 377 -6.52 -14.73 12.41
CA CYS A 377 -7.01 -14.85 13.77
C CYS A 377 -5.79 -15.03 14.66
N ASP A 378 -5.36 -13.96 15.35
CA ASP A 378 -4.49 -14.10 16.50
C ASP A 378 -5.29 -14.83 17.58
N SER A 379 -5.10 -16.16 17.67
CA SER A 379 -5.37 -16.86 18.91
C SER A 379 -4.40 -16.28 19.94
N SER A 380 -4.87 -15.26 20.67
CA SER A 380 -4.18 -14.72 21.86
C SER A 380 -3.91 -15.80 22.92
N THR A 381 -4.44 -17.00 22.72
CA THR A 381 -4.22 -18.22 23.49
C THR A 381 -3.10 -19.11 22.96
N ASP A 382 -2.37 -18.82 21.88
CA ASP A 382 -1.44 -19.81 21.29
C ASP A 382 -0.31 -20.27 22.23
N PHE A 383 0.14 -19.43 23.16
CA PHE A 383 1.16 -19.86 24.12
C PHE A 383 0.60 -20.84 25.16
N LEU A 384 -0.55 -20.53 25.78
CA LEU A 384 -1.18 -21.40 26.79
C LEU A 384 -1.85 -22.62 26.16
N ALA A 385 -2.53 -22.42 25.02
CA ALA A 385 -3.22 -23.48 24.29
C ALA A 385 -2.23 -24.52 23.75
N MET A 386 -1.03 -24.16 23.30
CA MET A 386 -0.07 -25.15 22.82
C MET A 386 0.41 -26.09 23.95
N TYR A 387 0.55 -25.58 25.18
CA TYR A 387 0.85 -26.43 26.35
C TYR A 387 -0.37 -27.26 26.77
N ASP A 388 -1.57 -26.66 26.80
CA ASP A 388 -2.80 -27.37 27.16
C ASP A 388 -3.18 -28.46 26.15
N TYR A 389 -3.02 -28.21 24.84
CA TYR A 389 -3.22 -29.22 23.79
C TYR A 389 -2.16 -30.32 23.87
N ARG A 390 -0.89 -30.01 24.13
CA ARG A 390 0.15 -31.02 24.33
C ARG A 390 -0.17 -31.92 25.53
N LYS A 391 -0.63 -31.32 26.63
CA LYS A 391 -1.07 -32.04 27.84
C LYS A 391 -2.30 -32.91 27.57
N LEU A 392 -3.28 -32.39 26.82
CA LEU A 392 -4.47 -33.13 26.41
C LEU A 392 -4.10 -34.32 25.50
N VAL A 393 -3.22 -34.12 24.52
CA VAL A 393 -2.74 -35.16 23.61
C VAL A 393 -1.96 -36.23 24.39
N LYS A 394 -0.99 -35.85 25.23
CA LYS A 394 -0.26 -36.77 26.11
C LYS A 394 -1.23 -37.58 26.98
N SER A 395 -2.13 -36.91 27.70
CA SER A 395 -3.11 -37.57 28.58
C SER A 395 -4.04 -38.53 27.82
N SER A 396 -4.53 -38.12 26.64
CA SER A 396 -5.38 -38.96 25.80
C SER A 396 -4.62 -40.17 25.25
N PHE A 397 -3.36 -39.98 24.85
CA PHE A 397 -2.51 -41.06 24.36
C PHE A 397 -2.20 -42.07 25.47
N THR A 398 -1.85 -41.61 26.67
CA THR A 398 -1.65 -42.48 27.84
C THR A 398 -2.91 -43.26 28.19
N ARG A 399 -4.08 -42.60 28.19
CA ARG A 399 -5.38 -43.28 28.42
C ARG A 399 -5.67 -44.32 27.34
N CYS A 400 -5.37 -44.04 26.08
CA CYS A 400 -5.51 -45.00 24.99
C CYS A 400 -4.60 -46.21 25.19
N ILE A 401 -3.30 -46.00 25.51
CA ILE A 401 -2.37 -47.09 25.80
C ILE A 401 -2.90 -47.96 26.93
N ILE A 402 -3.28 -47.35 28.07
CA ILE A 402 -3.81 -48.07 29.24
C ILE A 402 -5.09 -48.85 28.86
N TYR A 403 -5.99 -48.25 28.09
CA TYR A 403 -7.23 -48.90 27.66
C TYR A 403 -6.96 -50.11 26.76
N PHE A 404 -6.05 -49.98 25.80
CA PHE A 404 -5.71 -51.07 24.88
C PHE A 404 -4.87 -52.16 25.56
N THR A 405 -3.97 -51.82 26.48
CA THR A 405 -3.23 -52.82 27.27
C THR A 405 -4.16 -53.55 28.24
N ALA A 406 -5.10 -52.87 28.91
CA ALA A 406 -6.06 -53.51 29.81
C ALA A 406 -7.01 -54.47 29.09
N LYS A 407 -7.34 -54.20 27.82
CA LYS A 407 -8.17 -55.09 26.98
C LYS A 407 -7.40 -56.22 26.30
N TYR A 408 -6.08 -56.27 26.47
CA TYR A 408 -5.27 -57.29 25.82
C TYR A 408 -5.45 -58.66 26.49
N GLU A 409 -5.96 -59.64 25.75
CA GLU A 409 -6.36 -60.96 26.29
C GLU A 409 -5.20 -61.75 26.92
N ARG A 410 -3.95 -61.48 26.49
CA ARG A 410 -2.74 -62.15 27.00
C ARG A 410 -1.94 -61.24 27.95
N LEU A 411 -2.58 -60.26 28.58
CA LEU A 411 -1.90 -59.35 29.52
C LEU A 411 -1.29 -60.09 30.71
N ALA A 412 -1.97 -61.13 31.21
CA ALA A 412 -1.47 -61.96 32.32
C ALA A 412 -0.17 -62.72 31.97
N GLU A 413 0.00 -63.13 30.71
CA GLU A 413 1.23 -63.78 30.24
C GLU A 413 2.38 -62.77 30.10
N LEU A 414 2.08 -61.53 29.68
CA LEU A 414 3.07 -60.44 29.57
C LEU A 414 3.57 -59.97 30.94
N LEU A 415 2.71 -60.00 31.97
CA LEU A 415 3.03 -59.59 33.33
C LEU A 415 3.71 -60.70 34.16
N ASP A 416 3.83 -61.92 33.64
CA ASP A 416 4.52 -63.00 34.35
C ASP A 416 6.01 -62.62 34.55
N PRO A 417 6.53 -62.60 35.79
CA PRO A 417 7.92 -62.24 36.09
C PRO A 417 8.97 -63.12 35.37
N LYS A 418 8.55 -64.28 34.84
CA LYS A 418 9.40 -65.15 34.03
C LYS A 418 9.58 -64.67 32.58
N ASN A 419 8.73 -63.76 32.11
CA ASN A 419 8.72 -63.28 30.74
C ASN A 419 9.92 -62.37 30.46
N GLU A 420 10.55 -62.53 29.29
CA GLU A 420 11.79 -61.85 28.91
C GLU A 420 11.62 -60.32 28.84
N LEU A 421 10.40 -59.88 28.52
CA LEU A 421 9.99 -58.48 28.41
C LEU A 421 9.96 -57.77 29.78
N MET A 422 9.50 -58.47 30.84
CA MET A 422 9.57 -57.96 32.21
C MET A 422 11.02 -57.88 32.70
N LYS A 423 11.86 -58.84 32.30
CA LYS A 423 13.30 -58.80 32.61
C LYS A 423 14.02 -57.64 31.93
N THR A 424 13.62 -57.25 30.72
CA THR A 424 14.19 -56.08 30.00
C THR A 424 13.68 -54.77 30.58
N LEU A 425 12.39 -54.66 30.91
CA LEU A 425 11.83 -53.50 31.59
C LEU A 425 12.45 -53.25 32.97
N SER A 426 12.77 -54.32 33.71
CA SER A 426 13.51 -54.22 34.98
C SER A 426 15.00 -53.92 34.81
N ARG A 427 15.55 -54.05 33.60
CA ARG A 427 16.98 -53.84 33.30
C ARG A 427 17.28 -52.47 32.70
N GLU A 428 16.36 -51.95 31.89
CA GLU A 428 16.53 -50.68 31.17
C GLU A 428 16.10 -49.46 31.97
N ASN A 429 15.39 -49.63 33.09
CA ASN A 429 15.10 -48.54 34.02
C ASN A 429 15.13 -49.08 35.45
N TYR A 430 15.49 -48.20 36.39
CA TYR A 430 15.42 -48.34 37.83
C TYR A 430 16.72 -48.80 38.52
N ASP A 431 17.63 -47.85 38.73
CA ASP A 431 18.31 -47.80 40.03
C ASP A 431 17.19 -47.74 41.10
N SER A 432 17.22 -48.71 42.01
CA SER A 432 16.24 -48.91 43.07
C SER A 432 16.14 -47.74 44.05
N ASP A 433 17.10 -46.82 44.00
CA ASP A 433 17.31 -45.82 45.05
C ASP A 433 16.72 -44.45 44.71
N PHE A 434 16.27 -44.24 43.46
CA PHE A 434 15.60 -43.00 43.06
C PHE A 434 14.12 -43.26 42.81
N GLU A 435 13.26 -42.61 43.60
CA GLU A 435 11.78 -42.57 43.45
C GLU A 435 11.33 -41.83 42.18
N VAL A 436 12.23 -41.50 41.25
CA VAL A 436 12.00 -40.54 40.17
C VAL A 436 12.52 -41.09 38.86
N VAL A 437 11.69 -40.99 37.81
CA VAL A 437 12.10 -41.31 36.44
C VAL A 437 12.65 -40.05 35.79
N THR A 438 13.97 -40.00 35.62
CA THR A 438 14.69 -38.90 34.98
C THR A 438 14.93 -39.23 33.51
N SER A 439 14.00 -38.81 32.64
CA SER A 439 14.16 -38.87 31.19
C SER A 439 14.13 -37.46 30.60
N VAL A 440 14.94 -37.22 29.59
CA VAL A 440 14.95 -35.96 28.79
C VAL A 440 13.58 -35.69 28.14
N ALA A 441 12.71 -36.70 28.07
CA ALA A 441 11.35 -36.59 27.55
C ALA A 441 10.36 -35.89 28.51
N PHE A 442 10.66 -35.81 29.81
CA PHE A 442 9.78 -35.20 30.80
C PHE A 442 10.08 -33.71 31.00
N SER A 443 9.03 -32.91 31.16
CA SER A 443 9.12 -31.46 31.29
C SER A 443 8.07 -30.92 32.24
N HIS A 444 8.49 -30.01 33.13
CA HIS A 444 7.60 -29.28 34.05
C HIS A 444 6.43 -28.56 33.37
N ASN A 445 6.59 -28.18 32.09
CA ASN A 445 5.56 -27.46 31.36
C ASN A 445 4.48 -28.37 30.79
N THR A 446 4.74 -29.68 30.70
CA THR A 446 3.82 -30.63 30.03
C THR A 446 3.34 -31.75 30.94
N ASP A 447 4.15 -32.17 31.90
CA ASP A 447 3.89 -33.32 32.74
C ASP A 447 3.45 -32.84 34.14
N VAL A 448 2.32 -33.35 34.62
CA VAL A 448 1.62 -32.85 35.83
C VAL A 448 2.34 -33.24 37.11
N ASP A 449 3.04 -34.36 37.04
CA ASP A 449 3.74 -35.12 38.06
C ASP A 449 5.25 -34.85 38.05
N TYR A 450 5.70 -33.85 37.29
CA TYR A 450 7.09 -33.44 37.23
C TYR A 450 7.49 -32.69 38.50
N ASP A 451 8.40 -33.26 39.27
CA ASP A 451 9.03 -32.60 40.41
C ASP A 451 10.23 -31.76 39.94
N LEU A 452 10.16 -30.46 40.22
CA LEU A 452 11.23 -29.50 39.93
C LEU A 452 12.46 -29.74 40.81
N ALA A 453 12.30 -30.24 42.04
CA ALA A 453 13.41 -30.48 42.96
C ALA A 453 14.25 -31.68 42.54
N GLN A 454 13.59 -32.71 41.98
CA GLN A 454 14.23 -33.97 41.59
C GLN A 454 14.46 -34.08 40.07
N ALA A 455 14.08 -33.05 39.31
CA ALA A 455 14.25 -32.94 37.85
C ALA A 455 13.72 -34.16 37.08
N GLY A 456 12.55 -34.67 37.47
CA GLY A 456 11.92 -35.83 36.85
C GLY A 456 10.51 -36.07 37.38
N VAL A 457 9.90 -37.18 36.97
CA VAL A 457 8.53 -37.54 37.37
C VAL A 457 8.57 -38.55 38.52
N SER A 458 7.79 -38.32 39.58
CA SER A 458 7.73 -39.23 40.72
C SER A 458 7.05 -40.56 40.35
N LYS A 459 7.59 -41.66 40.88
CA LYS A 459 6.94 -42.97 40.89
C LYS A 459 5.86 -42.91 41.97
N GLY A 460 4.66 -42.47 41.59
CA GLY A 460 3.50 -42.45 42.49
C GLY A 460 3.18 -43.80 43.12
#